data_AF-A0A7C3GDD3-F1
#
_entry.id   AF-A0A7C3GDD3-F1
#
_cell.length_a   1.000
_cell.length_b   1.000
_cell.length_c   1.000
_cell.angle_alpha   90.00
_cell.angle_beta   90.00
_cell.angle_gamma   90.00
#
_symmetry.space_group_name_H-M   'P 1'
#
loop_
_entity.id
_entity.type
_entity.pdbx_description
1 polymer ?
#
loop_
_entity_poly.entity_id
_entity_poly.type
_entity_poly.pdbx_seq_one_letter_code
_entity_poly.pdbx_strand_id
1 'polypeptide(L)'
;MEFGPLTFLAPLALFGLLSLPVIWWIMRITPPKPIEQVFPPLRLLMDIKKEEETPQSTPIWLLFFRLLLAAILSIALAKPILFQRTDSTSRPLVIVVDDGWAAAGNWSAILREAEDQIEHMISENKKVALFSSVDIGASNSEGFIPATQALAQIKKLRPKPLVPHRDKIAENLKNIDISQANVVWLSDGTDYGHTDVLRNELQHSKS
;
A
#
# COMPACT_ATOMS: atom_id res chain seq x y z
N MET A 1 13.00 11.12 5.94
CA MET A 1 13.46 11.75 4.69
C MET A 1 12.34 11.57 3.68
N GLU A 2 11.76 12.66 3.21
CA GLU A 2 10.70 12.67 2.20
C GLU A 2 11.34 12.81 0.81
N PHE A 3 11.01 11.91 -0.11
CA PHE A 3 11.40 12.01 -1.52
C PHE A 3 10.12 12.02 -2.36
N GLY A 4 9.56 13.21 -2.60
CA GLY A 4 8.28 13.34 -3.29
C GLY A 4 7.10 12.76 -2.47
N PRO A 5 6.09 12.11 -3.08
CA PRO A 5 4.92 11.55 -2.38
C PRO A 5 5.22 10.25 -1.60
N LEU A 6 6.48 9.83 -1.54
CA LEU A 6 6.92 8.60 -0.89
C LEU A 6 7.56 8.92 0.45
N THR A 7 6.97 8.39 1.53
CA THR A 7 7.53 8.46 2.88
C THR A 7 7.99 7.07 3.30
N PHE A 8 9.26 6.96 3.71
CA PHE A 8 9.84 5.71 4.21
C PHE A 8 9.86 5.75 5.74
N LEU A 9 9.11 4.84 6.38
CA LEU A 9 9.01 4.74 7.84
C LEU A 9 10.33 4.36 8.53
N ALA A 10 11.23 3.67 7.83
CA ALA A 10 12.54 3.28 8.33
C ALA A 10 13.64 3.62 7.31
N PRO A 11 14.13 4.88 7.26
CA PRO A 11 15.17 5.31 6.32
C PRO A 11 16.46 4.49 6.47
N LEU A 12 16.71 3.98 7.68
CA LEU A 12 17.87 3.13 7.98
C LEU A 12 17.82 1.77 7.25
N ALA A 13 16.64 1.28 6.87
CA ALA A 13 16.49 0.05 6.11
C ALA A 13 17.07 0.16 4.68
N LEU A 14 17.17 1.38 4.12
CA LEU A 14 17.84 1.62 2.85
C LEU A 14 19.35 1.30 2.91
N PHE A 15 19.97 1.40 4.08
CA PHE A 15 21.36 0.94 4.26
C PHE A 15 21.49 -0.58 4.12
N GLY A 16 20.42 -1.34 4.35
CA GLY A 16 20.36 -2.77 4.02
C GLY A 16 20.58 -3.03 2.53
N LEU A 17 20.07 -2.17 1.67
CA LEU A 17 20.35 -2.24 0.22
C LEU A 17 21.83 -1.95 -0.07
N LEU A 18 22.45 -1.06 0.70
CA LEU A 18 23.89 -0.76 0.63
C LEU A 18 24.79 -1.91 1.14
N SER A 19 24.24 -2.82 1.95
CA SER A 19 24.98 -4.00 2.44
C SER A 19 25.13 -5.10 1.38
N LEU A 20 24.28 -5.13 0.35
CA LEU A 20 24.34 -6.09 -0.77
C LEU A 20 25.72 -6.11 -1.47
N PRO A 21 26.27 -4.96 -1.91
CA PRO A 21 27.60 -4.93 -2.53
C PRO A 21 28.71 -5.26 -1.52
N VAL A 22 28.55 -4.92 -0.23
CA VAL A 22 29.55 -5.20 0.81
C VAL A 22 29.66 -6.70 1.10
N ILE A 23 28.53 -7.41 1.20
CA ILE A 23 28.48 -8.87 1.39
C ILE A 23 29.07 -9.58 0.16
N TRP A 24 28.73 -9.11 -1.04
CA TRP A 24 29.34 -9.61 -2.29
C TRP A 24 30.85 -9.40 -2.30
N TRP A 25 31.32 -8.24 -1.86
CA TRP A 25 32.74 -7.91 -1.81
C TRP A 25 33.51 -8.80 -0.81
N ILE A 26 32.93 -9.09 0.35
CA ILE A 26 33.50 -9.99 1.36
C ILE A 26 33.58 -11.44 0.86
N MET A 27 32.55 -11.94 0.16
CA MET A 27 32.57 -13.31 -0.39
C MET A 27 33.48 -13.46 -1.60
N ARG A 28 33.92 -12.36 -2.23
CA ARG A 28 34.85 -12.39 -3.38
C ARG A 28 36.32 -12.41 -2.97
N ILE A 29 36.64 -12.70 -1.70
CA ILE A 29 38.01 -13.06 -1.29
C ILE A 29 38.34 -14.39 -1.98
N THR A 30 38.86 -14.24 -3.19
CA THR A 30 39.28 -15.32 -4.06
C THR A 30 40.52 -15.93 -3.41
N PRO A 31 40.60 -17.25 -3.23
CA PRO A 31 41.75 -17.86 -2.60
C PRO A 31 43.02 -17.47 -3.37
N PRO A 32 44.14 -17.19 -2.67
CA PRO A 32 45.41 -16.85 -3.31
C PRO A 32 45.80 -17.96 -4.30
N LYS A 33 46.41 -17.55 -5.43
CA LYS A 33 46.82 -18.47 -6.50
C LYS A 33 47.55 -19.70 -5.91
N PRO A 34 47.16 -20.94 -6.29
CA PRO A 34 47.84 -22.13 -5.81
C PRO A 34 49.32 -22.06 -6.18
N ILE A 35 50.19 -22.33 -5.21
CA ILE A 35 51.64 -22.39 -5.42
C ILE A 35 51.91 -23.72 -6.12
N GLU A 36 52.39 -23.67 -7.36
CA GLU A 36 52.76 -24.86 -8.12
C GLU A 36 54.03 -25.48 -7.51
N GLN A 37 53.88 -26.59 -6.80
CA GLN A 37 55.01 -27.43 -6.39
C GLN A 37 55.16 -28.59 -7.36
N VAL A 38 56.35 -28.72 -7.94
CA VAL A 38 56.70 -29.83 -8.83
C VAL A 38 56.81 -31.09 -7.97
N PHE A 39 55.83 -31.98 -8.03
CA PHE A 39 55.83 -33.24 -7.29
C PHE A 39 56.31 -34.39 -8.22
N PRO A 40 57.57 -34.85 -8.12
CA PRO A 40 58.17 -35.79 -9.07
C PRO A 40 57.44 -37.13 -9.29
N PRO A 41 56.75 -37.73 -8.28
CA PRO A 41 56.06 -39.02 -8.45
C PRO A 41 54.88 -39.01 -9.44
N LEU A 42 54.32 -37.84 -9.77
CA LEU A 42 53.16 -37.72 -10.66
C LEU A 42 53.46 -38.12 -12.12
N ARG A 43 54.74 -38.26 -12.51
CA ARG A 43 55.12 -38.70 -13.86
C ARG A 43 54.63 -40.11 -14.21
N LEU A 44 54.39 -40.97 -13.22
CA LEU A 44 53.86 -42.32 -13.42
C LEU A 44 52.35 -42.36 -13.70
N LEU A 45 51.63 -41.25 -13.47
CA LEU A 45 50.17 -41.14 -13.62
C LEU A 45 49.76 -40.31 -14.84
N MET A 46 50.71 -39.89 -15.69
CA MET A 46 50.47 -39.01 -16.84
C MET A 46 49.77 -39.68 -18.03
N ASP A 47 49.44 -40.97 -17.96
CA ASP A 47 48.67 -41.68 -19.00
C ASP A 47 47.15 -41.54 -18.83
N ILE A 48 46.69 -40.76 -17.83
CA ILE A 48 45.29 -40.44 -17.63
C ILE A 48 45.06 -39.00 -18.09
N LYS A 49 44.26 -38.86 -19.15
CA LYS A 49 43.80 -37.59 -19.69
C LYS A 49 43.11 -36.80 -18.58
N LYS A 50 43.76 -35.74 -18.11
CA LYS A 50 43.25 -34.87 -17.05
C LYS A 50 42.14 -34.02 -17.65
N GLU A 51 40.88 -34.46 -17.49
CA GLU A 51 39.71 -33.62 -17.71
C GLU A 51 39.83 -32.46 -16.71
N GLU A 52 40.11 -31.26 -17.19
CA GLU A 52 40.03 -30.07 -16.35
C GLU A 52 38.55 -29.84 -16.02
N GLU A 53 38.12 -30.32 -14.86
CA GLU A 53 36.83 -29.92 -14.31
C GLU A 53 36.93 -28.43 -13.95
N THR A 54 36.49 -27.64 -14.92
CA THR A 54 36.40 -26.19 -14.94
C THR A 54 35.88 -25.63 -13.61
N PRO A 55 36.48 -24.54 -13.09
CA PRO A 55 35.89 -23.82 -11.97
C PRO A 55 34.49 -23.35 -12.39
N GLN A 56 33.48 -23.89 -11.73
CA GLN A 56 32.07 -23.48 -11.85
C GLN A 56 31.97 -22.01 -11.39
N SER A 57 32.29 -21.11 -12.30
CA SER A 57 32.09 -19.68 -12.13
C SER A 57 30.60 -19.48 -11.94
N THR A 58 30.21 -18.84 -10.84
CA THR A 58 28.80 -18.58 -10.56
C THR A 58 28.26 -17.67 -11.67
N PRO A 59 27.26 -18.09 -12.46
CA PRO A 59 26.78 -17.31 -13.60
C PRO A 59 26.25 -15.94 -13.14
N ILE A 60 26.67 -14.86 -13.81
CA ILE A 60 26.32 -13.47 -13.47
C ILE A 60 24.80 -13.25 -13.39
N TRP A 61 24.00 -14.05 -14.07
CA TRP A 61 22.55 -13.98 -13.98
C TRP A 61 22.00 -14.37 -12.59
N LEU A 62 22.63 -15.33 -11.89
CA LEU A 62 22.29 -15.64 -10.49
C LEU A 62 22.61 -14.48 -9.56
N LEU A 63 23.65 -13.68 -9.87
CA LEU A 63 23.95 -12.46 -9.13
C LEU A 63 22.84 -11.42 -9.31
N PHE A 64 22.36 -11.22 -10.55
CA PHE A 64 21.25 -10.30 -10.82
C PHE A 64 19.98 -10.71 -10.07
N PHE A 65 19.62 -12.00 -10.11
CA PHE A 65 18.44 -12.50 -9.41
C PHE A 65 18.55 -12.32 -7.89
N ARG A 66 19.75 -12.52 -7.33
CA ARG A 66 20.01 -12.32 -5.90
C ARG A 66 19.85 -10.86 -5.48
N LEU A 67 20.29 -9.91 -6.31
CA LEU A 67 20.10 -8.49 -6.08
C LEU A 67 18.62 -8.08 -6.22
N LEU A 68 17.92 -8.62 -7.22
CA LEU A 68 16.51 -8.35 -7.45
C LEU A 68 15.66 -8.82 -6.25
N LEU A 69 15.89 -10.05 -5.78
CA LEU A 69 15.20 -10.60 -4.61
C LEU A 69 15.43 -9.76 -3.36
N ALA A 70 16.67 -9.34 -3.12
CA ALA A 70 17.01 -8.50 -1.99
C ALA A 70 16.35 -7.12 -2.09
N ALA A 71 16.30 -6.51 -3.29
CA ALA A 71 15.60 -5.24 -3.50
C ALA A 71 14.10 -5.37 -3.23
N ILE A 72 13.45 -6.44 -3.72
CA ILE A 72 12.02 -6.70 -3.45
C ILE A 72 11.78 -6.87 -1.95
N LEU A 73 12.61 -7.66 -1.27
CA LEU A 73 12.52 -7.85 0.18
C LEU A 73 12.70 -6.53 0.94
N SER A 74 13.70 -5.72 0.57
CA SER A 74 13.92 -4.41 1.19
C SER A 74 12.75 -3.46 0.98
N ILE A 75 12.15 -3.41 -0.23
CA ILE A 75 10.98 -2.58 -0.51
C ILE A 75 9.77 -3.09 0.29
N ALA A 76 9.54 -4.40 0.33
CA ALA A 76 8.44 -4.99 1.09
C ALA A 76 8.56 -4.69 2.60
N LEU A 77 9.77 -4.79 3.17
CA LEU A 77 10.04 -4.45 4.57
C LEU A 77 9.93 -2.94 4.84
N ALA A 78 10.27 -2.09 3.86
CA ALA A 78 10.19 -0.64 4.01
C ALA A 78 8.75 -0.11 4.10
N LYS A 79 7.74 -0.93 3.76
CA LYS A 79 6.31 -0.57 3.73
C LYS A 79 6.10 0.82 3.10
N PRO A 80 6.43 1.00 1.81
CA PRO A 80 6.31 2.30 1.17
C PRO A 80 4.85 2.76 1.24
N ILE A 81 4.63 3.88 1.91
CA ILE A 81 3.34 4.55 1.96
C ILE A 81 3.35 5.65 0.90
N LEU A 82 2.43 5.53 -0.05
CA LEU A 82 2.17 6.55 -1.06
C LEU A 82 1.19 7.55 -0.45
N PHE A 83 1.70 8.71 -0.05
CA PHE A 83 0.83 9.81 0.33
C PHE A 83 0.36 10.51 -0.95
N GLN A 84 -0.94 10.42 -1.24
CA GLN A 84 -1.55 11.32 -2.19
C GLN A 84 -1.64 12.67 -1.48
N ARG A 85 -0.84 13.64 -1.93
CA ARG A 85 -0.95 15.02 -1.44
C ARG A 85 -2.26 15.56 -2.00
N THR A 86 -3.33 15.42 -1.22
CA THR A 86 -4.58 16.15 -1.44
C THR A 86 -4.20 17.63 -1.38
N ASP A 87 -4.58 18.36 -2.43
CA ASP A 87 -4.36 19.79 -2.50
C ASP A 87 -4.84 20.42 -1.18
N SER A 88 -3.98 21.25 -0.59
CA SER A 88 -4.18 21.92 0.70
C SER A 88 -5.30 22.97 0.66
N THR A 89 -6.25 22.82 -0.25
CA THR A 89 -7.49 23.57 -0.24
C THR A 89 -8.26 23.11 1.00
N SER A 90 -8.71 24.07 1.82
CA SER A 90 -9.46 23.85 3.08
C SER A 90 -10.86 23.27 2.82
N ARG A 91 -10.91 22.09 2.21
CA ARG A 91 -12.12 21.42 1.76
C ARG A 91 -12.64 20.50 2.88
N PRO A 92 -13.92 20.58 3.25
CA PRO A 92 -14.52 19.61 4.15
C PRO A 92 -14.55 18.22 3.49
N LEU A 93 -14.65 17.18 4.29
CA LEU A 93 -14.56 15.78 3.81
C LEU A 93 -15.95 15.15 3.77
N VAL A 94 -16.28 14.46 2.67
CA VAL A 94 -17.44 13.58 2.58
C VAL A 94 -16.91 12.15 2.53
N ILE A 95 -17.34 11.32 3.48
CA ILE A 95 -17.01 9.89 3.52
C ILE A 95 -18.27 9.09 3.26
N VAL A 96 -18.22 8.23 2.24
CA VAL A 96 -19.25 7.22 1.97
C VAL A 96 -18.66 5.84 2.30
N VAL A 97 -19.34 5.06 3.12
CA VAL A 97 -18.90 3.74 3.57
C VAL A 97 -19.91 2.68 3.13
N ASP A 98 -19.43 1.69 2.36
CA ASP A 98 -20.20 0.50 2.07
C ASP A 98 -20.18 -0.43 3.29
N ASP A 99 -21.32 -0.60 3.95
CA ASP A 99 -21.55 -1.41 5.15
C ASP A 99 -22.50 -2.58 4.91
N GLY A 100 -22.62 -3.00 3.64
CA GLY A 100 -23.39 -4.16 3.22
C GLY A 100 -22.69 -5.49 3.51
N TRP A 101 -23.32 -6.58 3.05
CA TRP A 101 -22.89 -7.94 3.40
C TRP A 101 -21.48 -8.29 2.89
N ALA A 102 -21.05 -7.77 1.74
CA ALA A 102 -19.72 -8.08 1.21
C ALA A 102 -18.59 -7.33 1.93
N ALA A 103 -18.90 -6.23 2.62
CA ALA A 103 -17.95 -5.47 3.43
C ALA A 103 -17.48 -6.25 4.68
N ALA A 104 -18.16 -7.33 5.07
CA ALA A 104 -17.83 -8.07 6.29
C ALA A 104 -16.40 -8.64 6.27
N GLY A 105 -15.91 -9.10 5.12
CA GLY A 105 -14.58 -9.72 4.99
C GLY A 105 -13.42 -8.75 5.15
N ASN A 106 -13.62 -7.47 4.81
CA ASN A 106 -12.61 -6.41 4.86
C ASN A 106 -12.97 -5.27 5.83
N TRP A 107 -13.98 -5.47 6.68
CA TRP A 107 -14.55 -4.41 7.53
C TRP A 107 -13.52 -3.70 8.41
N SER A 108 -12.57 -4.44 8.97
CA SER A 108 -11.51 -3.86 9.80
C SER A 108 -10.60 -2.90 9.03
N ALA A 109 -10.31 -3.20 7.76
CA ALA A 109 -9.52 -2.33 6.89
C ALA A 109 -10.32 -1.08 6.48
N ILE A 110 -11.60 -1.24 6.13
CA ILE A 110 -12.51 -0.13 5.83
C ILE A 110 -12.62 0.82 7.03
N LEU A 111 -12.86 0.28 8.22
CA LEU A 111 -13.01 1.07 9.43
C LEU A 111 -11.72 1.81 9.79
N ARG A 112 -10.56 1.15 9.68
CA ARG A 112 -9.26 1.75 9.94
C ARG A 112 -8.97 2.91 8.98
N GLU A 113 -9.24 2.74 7.69
CA GLU A 113 -9.05 3.82 6.71
C GLU A 113 -10.00 4.99 6.98
N ALA A 114 -11.27 4.72 7.31
CA ALA A 114 -12.23 5.76 7.67
C ALA A 114 -11.78 6.55 8.92
N GLU A 115 -11.29 5.84 9.95
CA GLU A 115 -10.75 6.46 11.16
C GLU A 115 -9.53 7.34 10.86
N ASP A 116 -8.55 6.83 10.11
CA ASP A 116 -7.33 7.58 9.74
C ASP A 116 -7.68 8.90 9.00
N GLN A 117 -8.65 8.87 8.07
CA GLN A 117 -9.11 10.05 7.33
C GLN A 117 -9.85 11.07 8.23
N ILE A 118 -10.70 10.59 9.14
CA ILE A 118 -11.44 11.46 10.07
C ILE A 118 -10.48 12.07 11.10
N GLU A 119 -9.52 11.31 11.63
CA GLU A 119 -8.52 11.81 12.57
C GLU A 119 -7.67 12.93 11.96
N HIS A 120 -7.32 12.80 10.67
CA HIS A 120 -6.67 13.89 9.94
C HIS A 120 -7.55 15.15 9.93
N MET A 121 -8.86 15.03 9.65
CA MET A 121 -9.79 16.17 9.71
C MET A 121 -9.96 16.75 11.12
N ILE A 122 -9.84 15.95 12.18
CA ILE A 122 -9.82 16.45 13.57
C ILE A 122 -8.60 17.33 13.80
N SER A 123 -7.41 16.90 13.38
CA SER A 123 -6.17 17.67 13.53
C SER A 123 -6.22 19.03 12.80
N GLU A 124 -7.01 19.12 11.74
CA GLU A 124 -7.23 20.35 10.97
C GLU A 124 -8.47 21.14 11.42
N ASN A 125 -9.17 20.68 12.47
CA ASN A 125 -10.43 21.26 12.98
C ASN A 125 -11.51 21.44 11.88
N LYS A 126 -11.63 20.44 11.00
CA LYS A 126 -12.56 20.45 9.88
C LYS A 126 -13.83 19.66 10.16
N LYS A 127 -14.81 19.83 9.27
CA LYS A 127 -16.09 19.11 9.31
C LYS A 127 -16.11 17.98 8.30
N VAL A 128 -16.86 16.94 8.62
CA VAL A 128 -17.04 15.72 7.84
C VAL A 128 -18.54 15.46 7.65
N ALA A 129 -18.95 15.02 6.47
CA ALA A 129 -20.27 14.42 6.26
C ALA A 129 -20.09 12.91 6.07
N LEU A 130 -20.77 12.11 6.89
CA LEU A 130 -20.68 10.64 6.88
C LEU A 130 -21.94 10.02 6.30
N PHE A 131 -21.77 9.09 5.37
CA PHE A 131 -22.83 8.29 4.76
C PHE A 131 -22.51 6.80 4.87
N SER A 132 -23.48 6.02 5.37
CA SER A 132 -23.56 4.57 5.30
C SER A 132 -24.44 4.15 4.13
N SER A 133 -24.05 3.07 3.46
CA SER A 133 -24.74 2.55 2.29
C SER A 133 -26.03 1.80 2.58
N VAL A 134 -26.20 1.30 3.80
CA VAL A 134 -27.37 0.53 4.24
C VAL A 134 -28.31 1.38 5.08
N ASP A 135 -27.79 2.16 6.05
CA ASP A 135 -28.61 3.00 6.94
C ASP A 135 -28.81 4.41 6.39
N ILE A 136 -29.63 4.51 5.35
CA ILE A 136 -29.72 5.73 4.55
C ILE A 136 -30.37 6.93 5.28
N GLY A 137 -31.03 6.68 6.41
CA GLY A 137 -31.63 7.72 7.25
C GLY A 137 -30.89 7.95 8.57
N ALA A 138 -30.92 6.97 9.49
CA ALA A 138 -30.53 7.18 10.88
C ALA A 138 -29.03 7.41 11.13
N SER A 139 -28.17 6.88 10.25
CA SER A 139 -26.71 6.95 10.39
C SER A 139 -26.08 7.98 9.44
N ASN A 140 -26.86 8.55 8.52
CA ASN A 140 -26.38 9.50 7.52
C ASN A 140 -26.45 10.93 8.05
N SER A 141 -25.41 11.70 7.74
CA SER A 141 -25.37 13.11 8.11
C SER A 141 -26.25 13.92 7.17
N GLU A 142 -27.12 14.78 7.71
CA GLU A 142 -27.90 15.76 6.93
C GLU A 142 -27.03 16.95 6.43
N GLY A 143 -25.75 16.97 6.80
CA GLY A 143 -24.78 17.98 6.43
C GLY A 143 -23.41 17.73 7.06
N PHE A 144 -22.54 18.73 7.03
CA PHE A 144 -21.19 18.62 7.61
C PHE A 144 -21.21 18.77 9.14
N ILE A 145 -20.81 17.70 9.84
CA ILE A 145 -20.69 17.64 11.30
C ILE A 145 -19.22 17.75 11.74
N PRO A 146 -18.93 18.13 13.00
CA PRO A 146 -17.56 18.12 13.51
C PRO A 146 -16.89 16.75 13.36
N ALA A 147 -15.62 16.71 12.95
CA ALA A 147 -14.91 15.44 12.72
C ALA A 147 -14.86 14.53 13.97
N THR A 148 -14.84 15.10 15.17
CA THR A 148 -14.92 14.34 16.43
C THR A 148 -16.25 13.59 16.59
N GLN A 149 -17.36 14.19 16.13
CA GLN A 149 -18.67 13.55 16.13
C GLN A 149 -18.76 12.46 15.07
N ALA A 150 -18.21 12.71 13.88
CA ALA A 150 -18.12 11.71 12.81
C ALA A 150 -17.30 10.48 13.26
N LEU A 151 -16.21 10.69 14.00
CA LEU A 151 -15.41 9.59 14.57
C LEU A 151 -16.19 8.74 15.57
N ALA A 152 -17.08 9.35 16.35
CA ALA A 152 -17.95 8.61 17.26
C ALA A 152 -19.03 7.80 16.50
N GLN A 153 -19.48 8.27 15.34
CA GLN A 153 -20.42 7.55 14.48
C GLN A 153 -19.75 6.38 13.76
N ILE A 154 -18.57 6.58 13.17
CA ILE A 154 -17.86 5.52 12.43
C ILE A 154 -17.54 4.31 13.33
N LYS A 155 -17.10 4.57 14.58
CA LYS A 155 -16.78 3.51 15.56
C LYS A 155 -17.97 2.64 15.94
N LYS A 156 -19.20 3.14 15.73
CA LYS A 156 -20.45 2.41 15.99
C LYS A 156 -20.93 1.61 14.78
N LEU A 157 -20.44 1.91 13.57
CA LEU A 157 -20.84 1.18 12.37
C LEU A 157 -20.40 -0.28 12.45
N ARG A 158 -21.23 -1.16 11.91
CA ARG A 158 -20.99 -2.60 11.80
C ARG A 158 -21.47 -3.05 10.43
N PRO A 159 -20.83 -4.06 9.83
CA PRO A 159 -21.28 -4.60 8.56
C PRO A 159 -22.65 -5.26 8.75
N LYS A 160 -23.56 -5.04 7.80
CA LYS A 160 -24.94 -5.51 7.85
C LYS A 160 -25.19 -6.54 6.76
N PRO A 161 -26.04 -7.55 7.01
CA PRO A 161 -26.37 -8.58 6.02
C PRO A 161 -27.42 -8.07 5.00
N LEU A 162 -27.23 -6.85 4.47
CA LEU A 162 -28.14 -6.18 3.55
C LEU A 162 -27.38 -5.71 2.31
N VAL A 163 -28.10 -5.50 1.21
CA VAL A 163 -27.53 -4.98 -0.03
C VAL A 163 -27.38 -3.45 0.08
N PRO A 164 -26.21 -2.87 -0.24
CA PRO A 164 -26.00 -1.43 -0.30
C PRO A 164 -26.97 -0.73 -1.26
N HIS A 165 -27.54 0.40 -0.86
CA HIS A 165 -28.45 1.20 -1.68
C HIS A 165 -27.75 2.45 -2.23
N ARG A 166 -26.81 2.26 -3.16
CA ARG A 166 -25.97 3.34 -3.72
C ARG A 166 -26.76 4.45 -4.40
N ASP A 167 -27.88 4.14 -5.05
CA ASP A 167 -28.74 5.13 -5.72
C ASP A 167 -29.30 6.18 -4.74
N LYS A 168 -29.73 5.74 -3.56
CA LYS A 168 -30.27 6.61 -2.53
C LYS A 168 -29.19 7.45 -1.84
N ILE A 169 -27.95 6.97 -1.80
CA ILE A 169 -26.81 7.80 -1.37
C ILE A 169 -26.60 8.94 -2.37
N ALA A 170 -26.67 8.66 -3.67
CA ALA A 170 -26.55 9.70 -4.70
C ALA A 170 -27.66 10.75 -4.58
N GLU A 171 -28.89 10.35 -4.23
CA GLU A 171 -29.97 11.30 -3.91
C GLU A 171 -29.67 12.14 -2.67
N ASN A 172 -29.21 11.53 -1.57
CA ASN A 172 -28.85 12.27 -0.36
C ASN A 172 -27.69 13.25 -0.58
N LEU A 173 -26.71 12.88 -1.41
CA LEU A 173 -25.58 13.74 -1.74
C LEU A 173 -26.02 15.00 -2.50
N LYS A 174 -27.11 14.96 -3.27
CA LYS A 174 -27.67 16.15 -3.94
C LYS A 174 -28.22 17.19 -2.96
N ASN A 175 -28.56 16.79 -1.74
CA ASN A 175 -29.08 17.69 -0.72
C ASN A 175 -28.00 18.49 0.02
N ILE A 176 -26.71 18.20 -0.24
CA ILE A 176 -25.57 18.83 0.43
C ILE A 176 -24.65 19.45 -0.62
N ASP A 177 -24.17 20.66 -0.34
CA ASP A 177 -23.18 21.30 -1.20
C ASP A 177 -21.81 20.64 -1.04
N ILE A 178 -21.47 19.77 -1.99
CA ILE A 178 -20.19 19.05 -2.06
C ILE A 178 -19.21 19.66 -3.08
N SER A 179 -19.53 20.83 -3.66
CA SER A 179 -18.73 21.46 -4.72
C SER A 179 -17.29 21.77 -4.29
N GLN A 180 -17.11 22.12 -3.01
CA GLN A 180 -15.82 22.38 -2.39
C GLN A 180 -15.40 21.28 -1.42
N ALA A 181 -16.05 20.11 -1.43
CA ALA A 181 -15.69 19.01 -0.54
C ALA A 181 -14.71 18.03 -1.21
N ASN A 182 -13.87 17.38 -0.42
CA ASN A 182 -13.16 16.19 -0.87
C ASN A 182 -14.04 14.99 -0.60
N VAL A 183 -14.28 14.14 -1.60
CA VAL A 183 -15.12 12.95 -1.43
C VAL A 183 -14.29 11.68 -1.48
N VAL A 184 -14.46 10.85 -0.46
CA VAL A 184 -13.83 9.53 -0.33
C VAL A 184 -14.94 8.49 -0.22
N TRP A 185 -14.87 7.47 -1.08
CA TRP A 185 -15.77 6.34 -1.05
C TRP A 185 -15.00 5.08 -0.70
N LEU A 186 -15.35 4.46 0.41
CA LEU A 186 -14.78 3.21 0.91
C LEU A 186 -15.72 2.07 0.52
N SER A 187 -15.40 1.43 -0.60
CA SER A 187 -16.18 0.32 -1.14
C SER A 187 -15.66 -1.03 -0.69
N ASP A 188 -16.56 -2.02 -0.61
CA ASP A 188 -16.22 -3.42 -0.39
C ASP A 188 -15.56 -4.09 -1.62
N GLY A 189 -15.48 -3.39 -2.76
CA GLY A 189 -14.86 -3.90 -3.99
C GLY A 189 -15.80 -4.76 -4.85
N THR A 190 -17.07 -4.88 -4.46
CA THR A 190 -18.09 -5.63 -5.19
C THR A 190 -18.93 -4.66 -6.01
N ASP A 191 -19.13 -4.99 -7.29
CA ASP A 191 -20.05 -4.24 -8.15
C ASP A 191 -21.46 -4.81 -8.01
N TYR A 192 -22.36 -3.97 -7.50
CA TYR A 192 -23.78 -4.28 -7.37
C TYR A 192 -24.62 -3.77 -8.55
N GLY A 193 -23.98 -3.35 -9.66
CA GLY A 193 -24.64 -2.85 -10.88
C GLY A 193 -24.94 -1.35 -10.88
N HIS A 194 -24.65 -0.65 -9.78
CA HIS A 194 -24.91 0.79 -9.58
C HIS A 194 -23.62 1.60 -9.32
N THR A 195 -22.45 1.01 -9.56
CA THR A 195 -21.15 1.64 -9.33
C THR A 195 -20.96 2.88 -10.21
N ASP A 196 -21.46 2.85 -11.44
CA ASP A 196 -21.30 3.94 -12.41
C ASP A 196 -22.08 5.19 -12.02
N VAL A 197 -23.26 5.03 -11.40
CA VAL A 197 -24.10 6.16 -10.95
C VAL A 197 -23.43 6.93 -9.82
N LEU A 198 -22.93 6.21 -8.81
CA LEU A 198 -22.22 6.83 -7.69
C LEU A 198 -20.88 7.43 -8.16
N ARG A 199 -20.13 6.70 -9.00
CA ARG A 199 -18.86 7.20 -9.56
C ARG A 199 -19.05 8.51 -10.33
N ASN A 200 -20.09 8.62 -11.15
CA ASN A 200 -20.34 9.82 -11.94
C ASN A 200 -20.62 11.04 -11.04
N GLU A 201 -21.42 10.90 -9.98
CA GLU A 201 -21.65 12.03 -9.06
C GLU A 201 -20.44 12.41 -8.22
N LEU A 202 -19.62 11.43 -7.84
CA LEU A 202 -18.37 11.69 -7.12
C LEU A 202 -17.32 12.38 -8.01
N GLN A 203 -17.34 12.14 -9.33
CA GLN A 203 -16.40 12.77 -10.26
C GLN A 203 -16.78 14.22 -10.60
N HIS A 204 -18.07 14.58 -10.62
CA HIS A 204 -18.50 15.96 -10.87
C HIS A 204 -18.08 16.94 -9.76
N SER A 205 -17.78 16.47 -8.55
CA SER A 205 -17.26 17.29 -7.43
C SER A 205 -15.76 17.61 -7.55
N LYS A 206 -15.01 16.89 -8.40
CA LYS A 206 -13.55 17.09 -8.60
C LYS A 206 -13.19 18.14 -9.67
N SER A 207 -14.15 18.63 -10.46
CA SER A 207 -13.92 19.69 -11.46
C SER A 207 -14.14 21.08 -10.87
#